data_AF-E4RME7-F1
#
_entry.id   AF-E4RME7-F1
#
_cell.length_a   1.000
_cell.length_b   1.000
_cell.length_c   1.000
_cell.angle_alpha   90.00
_cell.angle_beta   90.00
_cell.angle_gamma   90.00
#
_symmetry.space_group_name_H-M   'P 1'
#
loop_
_entity.id
_entity.type
_entity.pdbx_description
1 polymer ?
#
loop_
_entity_poly.entity_id
_entity_poly.type
_entity_poly.pdbx_seq_one_letter_code
_entity_poly.pdbx_strand_id
1 'polypeptide(L)' 'MVRKNEKFASDSILGIQIDNNICFKCIRVYKNGFTCDAFSEGIPREILNGSFDHRKNHPDDNGLKFKLNEFFAGED' A
#
# COMPACT_ATOMS: atom_id res chain seq x y z
N MET A 1 -9.44 -12.03 32.75
CA MET A 1 -10.07 -11.26 31.66
C MET A 1 -8.98 -10.46 30.95
N VAL A 2 -8.45 -10.96 29.84
CA VAL A 2 -7.70 -10.14 28.88
C VAL A 2 -8.20 -10.57 27.52
N ARG A 3 -8.78 -9.62 26.79
CA ARG A 3 -9.49 -9.86 25.53
C ARG A 3 -8.50 -10.34 24.47
N LYS A 4 -9.00 -11.28 23.67
CA LYS A 4 -8.32 -12.08 22.66
C LYS A 4 -7.44 -11.20 21.76
N ASN A 5 -6.19 -11.62 21.57
CA ASN A 5 -5.39 -11.28 20.40
C ASN A 5 -6.08 -11.90 19.19
N GLU A 6 -7.06 -11.19 18.66
CA GLU A 6 -7.58 -11.41 17.32
C GLU A 6 -6.45 -10.96 16.39
N LYS A 7 -5.48 -11.87 16.18
CA LYS A 7 -4.66 -11.85 14.97
C LYS A 7 -5.65 -11.60 13.86
N PHE A 8 -5.61 -10.41 13.25
CA PHE A 8 -6.33 -10.15 12.02
C PHE A 8 -5.86 -11.25 11.08
N ALA A 9 -6.71 -12.27 10.93
CA ALA A 9 -6.50 -13.34 10.01
C ALA A 9 -6.26 -12.63 8.69
N SER A 10 -5.12 -12.93 8.09
CA SER A 10 -4.83 -12.61 6.70
C SER A 10 -5.93 -13.24 5.87
N ASP A 11 -7.06 -12.56 5.76
CA ASP A 11 -8.16 -12.93 4.89
C ASP A 11 -7.69 -12.61 3.47
N SER A 12 -6.78 -13.45 2.99
CA SER A 12 -6.42 -13.61 1.58
C SER A 12 -7.64 -14.18 0.86
N ILE A 13 -8.71 -13.40 0.80
CA ILE A 13 -9.76 -13.56 -0.18
C ILE A 13 -9.16 -12.99 -1.47
N LEU A 14 -8.73 -13.88 -2.39
CA LEU A 14 -8.13 -13.61 -3.72
C LEU A 14 -6.60 -13.80 -3.89
N GLY A 15 -5.87 -14.28 -2.88
CA GLY A 15 -4.46 -14.71 -3.08
C GLY A 15 -3.48 -13.58 -3.43
N ILE A 16 -3.80 -12.34 -3.09
CA ILE A 16 -2.88 -11.20 -3.19
C ILE A 16 -2.33 -10.98 -1.79
N GLN A 17 -1.02 -11.16 -1.59
CA GLN A 17 -0.34 -10.78 -0.35
C GLN A 17 -0.36 -9.24 -0.26
N ILE A 18 -1.32 -8.67 0.47
CA ILE A 18 -1.53 -7.22 0.59
C ILE A 18 -0.51 -6.59 1.58
N ASP A 19 0.04 -7.42 2.45
CA ASP A 19 0.82 -7.03 3.64
C ASP A 19 2.18 -6.42 3.29
N ASN A 20 2.77 -6.80 2.14
CA ASN A 20 4.12 -6.39 1.74
C ASN A 20 4.17 -5.24 0.74
N ASN A 21 3.03 -4.74 0.27
CA ASN A 21 3.05 -3.65 -0.68
C ASN A 21 3.12 -2.30 0.02
N ILE A 22 4.25 -1.62 -0.14
CA ILE A 22 4.50 -0.30 0.43
C ILE A 22 3.50 0.76 -0.05
N CYS A 23 2.86 0.57 -1.20
CA CYS A 23 1.89 1.51 -1.76
C CYS A 23 0.70 1.75 -0.81
N PHE A 24 0.23 0.74 -0.07
CA PHE A 24 -0.85 0.90 0.91
C PHE A 24 -0.43 1.68 2.16
N LYS A 25 0.88 1.80 2.39
CA LYS A 25 1.45 2.62 3.47
C LYS A 25 1.65 4.07 3.05
N CYS A 26 1.34 4.44 1.81
CA CYS A 26 1.48 5.81 1.31
C CYS A 26 0.36 6.72 1.84
N ILE A 27 0.67 7.95 2.23
CA ILE A 27 -0.32 8.95 2.64
C ILE A 27 -1.30 9.33 1.51
N ARG A 28 -0.94 9.05 0.25
CA ARG A 28 -1.72 9.43 -0.95
C ARG A 28 -2.64 8.34 -1.46
N VAL A 29 -2.58 7.13 -0.90
CA VAL A 29 -3.45 6.04 -1.36
C VAL A 29 -4.89 6.32 -0.93
N TYR A 30 -5.84 6.16 -1.85
CA TYR A 30 -7.24 6.32 -1.52
C TYR A 30 -7.79 5.08 -0.81
N LYS A 31 -8.96 5.22 -0.18
CA LYS A 31 -9.62 4.14 0.59
C LYS A 31 -9.92 2.88 -0.22
N ASN A 32 -10.00 3.00 -1.55
CA ASN A 32 -10.19 1.84 -2.42
C ASN A 32 -8.92 0.99 -2.58
N GLY A 33 -7.74 1.51 -2.23
CA GLY A 33 -6.48 0.78 -2.32
C GLY A 33 -5.94 0.57 -3.74
N PHE A 34 -6.67 0.97 -4.78
CA PHE A 34 -6.31 0.74 -6.18
C PHE A 34 -5.96 2.02 -6.94
N THR A 35 -6.11 3.18 -6.31
CA THR A 35 -5.85 4.50 -6.89
C THR A 35 -5.20 5.42 -5.86
N CYS A 36 -4.50 6.45 -6.32
CA CYS A 36 -3.90 7.49 -5.48
C CYS A 36 -3.74 8.79 -6.26
N ASP A 37 -3.26 9.86 -5.61
CA ASP A 37 -3.02 11.14 -6.28
C ASP A 37 -2.09 11.04 -7.51
N ALA A 38 -1.12 10.11 -7.47
CA ALA A 38 -0.18 9.86 -8.57
C ALA A 38 -0.79 9.04 -9.71
N PHE A 39 -1.78 8.20 -9.40
CA PHE A 39 -2.39 7.24 -10.31
C PHE A 39 -3.92 7.33 -10.17
N SER A 40 -4.51 8.38 -10.74
CA SER A 40 -5.97 8.61 -10.71
C SER A 40 -6.75 7.51 -11.43
N GLU A 41 -6.18 6.99 -12.52
CA GLU A 41 -6.80 5.94 -13.36
C GLU A 41 -6.58 4.52 -12.83
N GLY A 42 -5.67 4.35 -11.87
CA GLY A 42 -5.32 3.05 -11.31
C GLY A 42 -3.83 2.86 -11.11
N ILE A 43 -3.45 2.33 -9.94
CA ILE A 43 -2.07 1.99 -9.61
C ILE A 43 -1.64 0.78 -10.47
N PRO A 44 -0.50 0.86 -11.18
CA PRO A 44 0.04 -0.24 -11.97
C PRO A 44 0.15 -1.55 -11.18
N ARG A 45 -0.15 -2.67 -11.84
CA ARG A 45 -0.14 -3.99 -11.19
C ARG A 45 1.23 -4.34 -10.61
N GLU A 46 2.31 -3.92 -11.26
CA GLU A 46 3.68 -4.11 -10.78
C GLU A 46 3.99 -3.36 -9.47
N ILE A 47 3.34 -2.22 -9.24
CA ILE A 47 3.38 -1.54 -7.95
C ILE A 47 2.48 -2.29 -6.96
N LEU A 48 1.27 -2.68 -7.39
CA LEU A 48 0.29 -3.36 -6.53
C LEU A 48 0.76 -4.73 -5.99
N ASN A 49 1.54 -5.46 -6.78
CA ASN A 49 2.08 -6.77 -6.41
C ASN A 49 3.49 -6.69 -5.80
N GLY A 50 4.06 -5.49 -5.64
CA GLY A 50 5.41 -5.28 -5.10
C GLY A 50 6.58 -5.60 -6.04
N SER A 51 6.33 -5.87 -7.33
CA SER A 51 7.40 -6.07 -8.34
C SER A 51 8.18 -4.79 -8.61
N PHE A 52 7.54 -3.64 -8.44
CA PHE A 52 8.15 -2.31 -8.50
C PHE A 52 8.10 -1.66 -7.12
N ASP A 53 9.28 -1.28 -6.60
CA ASP A 53 9.39 -0.53 -5.36
C ASP A 53 8.99 0.93 -5.60
N HIS A 54 7.77 1.28 -5.18
CA HIS A 54 7.18 2.60 -5.37
C HIS A 54 7.88 3.71 -4.56
N ARG A 55 8.93 3.40 -3.77
CA ARG A 55 9.86 4.43 -3.26
C ARG A 55 10.72 5.04 -4.36
N LYS A 56 10.85 4.36 -5.50
CA LYS A 56 11.51 4.85 -6.70
C LYS A 56 10.51 5.66 -7.53
N ASN A 57 11.02 6.68 -8.23
CA ASN A 57 10.21 7.43 -9.18
C ASN A 57 9.70 6.48 -10.27
N HIS A 58 8.40 6.48 -10.50
CA HIS A 58 7.77 5.77 -11.60
C HIS A 58 7.47 6.80 -12.71
N PRO A 59 7.73 6.49 -13.99
CA PRO A 59 7.53 7.48 -15.07
C PRO A 59 6.11 8.08 -15.10
N ASP A 60 5.12 7.29 -14.68
CA ASP A 60 3.71 7.68 -14.65
C ASP A 60 3.23 8.21 -13.27
N ASP A 61 4.13 8.45 -12.30
CA ASP A 61 3.74 8.95 -10.96
C ASP A 61 3.38 10.45 -10.91
N ASN A 62 3.30 11.12 -12.07
CA ASN A 62 3.03 12.56 -12.19
C ASN A 62 3.99 13.43 -11.34
N GLY A 63 5.20 12.94 -11.05
CA GLY A 63 6.20 13.60 -10.22
C GLY A 63 5.93 13.51 -8.71
N LEU A 64 4.91 12.77 -8.29
CA LEU A 64 4.54 12.62 -6.89
C LEU A 64 5.28 11.45 -6.24
N LYS A 65 6.31 11.76 -5.46
CA LYS A 65 7.07 10.75 -4.72
C LYS A 65 6.27 10.11 -3.59
N PHE A 66 6.52 8.83 -3.34
CA PHE A 66 6.04 8.11 -2.17
C PHE A 66 6.32 8.88 -0.86
N LYS A 67 5.32 8.91 0.02
CA LYS A 67 5.46 9.45 1.38
C LYS A 67 4.75 8.50 2.33
N LEU A 68 5.50 7.93 3.27
CA LEU A 68 4.97 7.04 4.29
C LEU A 68 3.94 7.78 5.14
N ASN A 69 2.83 7.11 5.43
CA ASN A 69 1.83 7.59 6.37
C ASN A 69 2.36 7.39 7.80
N GLU A 70 2.19 8.40 8.65
CA GLU A 70 2.70 8.43 10.02
C GLU A 70 2.17 7.26 10.88
N PHE A 71 1.00 6.72 10.55
CA PHE A 71 0.46 5.52 11.19
C PHE A 71 1.37 4.28 11.06
N PHE A 72 2.22 4.22 10.02
CA PHE A 72 3.13 3.10 9.77
C PHE A 72 4.60 3.44 10.08
N ALA A 73 4.89 4.62 10.63
CA ALA A 73 6.26 5.11 10.84
C ALA A 73 6.95 4.54 12.10
N GLY A 74 6.29 3.67 12.87
CA GLY A 74 6.84 3.06 14.09
C GLY A 74 6.80 1.52 14.10
N GLU A 75 6.59 0.89 12.94
CA GLU A 75 6.71 -0.56 12.78
C GLU A 75 8.08 -0.88 12.15
N ASP A 76 9.11 -0.93 12.99
CA ASP A 76 10.49 -1.28 12.62
C ASP A 76 10.74 -2.80 12.70
#